data_AF-L2FHY0-F1
#
_entry.id   AF-L2FHY0-F1
#
_cell.length_a   1.000
_cell.length_b   1.000
_cell.length_c   1.000
_cell.angle_alpha   90.00
_cell.angle_beta   90.00
_cell.angle_gamma   90.00
#
_symmetry.space_group_name_H-M   'P 1'
#
loop_
_entity.id
_entity.type
_entity.pdbx_description
1 polymer ?
#
loop_
_entity_poly.entity_id
_entity_poly.type
_entity_poly.pdbx_seq_one_letter_code
_entity_poly.pdbx_strand_id
1 'polypeptide(L)'
;MSEDQLPSQLQAAEGTPIAQLSPEIQDTKLRVVRGVVTITWPYSIINKTVAFLLAEPDFRLRRAKGQVRVEFSGSSAKSVQDAGLGSGDEVTLSLDGVELVVDDSKTRVPGTSLGWQLKFKERLLLQAKISDSEEVKLIDIDHPVAPEPEPEPYSEQLPASVLDSFKEPAKSPEPLIATPVRSVSAKRSADQSLGLDEQPGHIRRRYLSEGSGKETDQDG
;
A
#
# COMPACT_ATOMS: atom_id res chain seq x y z
N MET A 1 25.75 26.84 -4.68
CA MET A 1 25.17 26.37 -5.96
C MET A 1 25.56 24.91 -6.07
N SER A 2 24.88 24.03 -5.34
CA SER A 2 25.08 22.59 -5.49
C SER A 2 23.98 22.13 -6.43
N GLU A 3 24.31 21.90 -7.68
CA GLU A 3 23.34 21.35 -8.64
C GLU A 3 22.87 19.98 -8.14
N ASP A 4 21.57 19.75 -8.22
CA ASP A 4 20.87 18.47 -8.10
C ASP A 4 21.37 17.47 -9.17
N GLN A 5 22.67 17.11 -9.12
CA GLN A 5 23.27 16.24 -10.12
C GLN A 5 22.88 14.80 -9.83
N LEU A 6 21.92 14.34 -10.63
CA LEU A 6 21.61 12.94 -10.81
C LEU A 6 22.91 12.16 -11.13
N PRO A 7 23.19 11.01 -10.48
CA PRO A 7 24.35 10.18 -10.78
C PRO A 7 24.47 9.92 -12.29
N SER A 8 25.69 9.90 -12.83
CA SER A 8 25.92 9.72 -14.27
C SER A 8 25.25 8.45 -14.83
N GLN A 9 25.12 7.39 -14.01
CA GLN A 9 24.38 6.18 -14.36
C GLN A 9 22.88 6.45 -14.57
N LEU A 10 22.23 7.15 -13.64
CA LEU A 10 20.81 7.50 -13.76
C LEU A 10 20.56 8.57 -14.85
N GLN A 11 21.55 9.39 -15.18
CA GLN A 11 21.49 10.37 -16.28
C GLN A 11 21.62 9.72 -17.66
N ALA A 12 22.52 8.75 -17.81
CA ALA A 12 22.78 8.07 -19.08
C ALA A 12 21.74 6.98 -19.40
N ALA A 13 21.00 6.50 -18.39
CA ALA A 13 20.00 5.46 -18.55
C ALA A 13 18.76 5.94 -19.33
N GLU A 14 18.18 5.03 -20.11
CA GLU A 14 16.98 5.28 -20.90
C GLU A 14 15.73 5.34 -20.02
N GLY A 15 14.94 6.40 -20.16
CA GLY A 15 13.66 6.55 -19.47
C GLY A 15 12.62 5.57 -20.00
N THR A 16 12.09 4.72 -19.14
CA THR A 16 11.01 3.79 -19.43
C THR A 16 9.70 4.28 -18.82
N PRO A 17 8.64 4.50 -19.62
CA PRO A 17 7.31 4.80 -19.09
C PRO A 17 6.80 3.66 -18.20
N ILE A 18 6.14 4.00 -17.10
CA ILE A 18 5.59 3.03 -16.13
C ILE A 18 4.65 2.05 -16.82
N ALA A 19 3.82 2.53 -17.76
CA ALA A 19 2.87 1.70 -18.49
C ALA A 19 3.51 0.63 -19.40
N GLN A 20 4.82 0.75 -19.70
CA GLN A 20 5.58 -0.18 -20.54
C GLN A 20 6.37 -1.21 -19.71
N LEU A 21 6.36 -1.11 -18.39
CA LEU A 21 7.01 -2.08 -17.52
C LEU A 21 6.34 -3.45 -17.67
N SER A 22 7.16 -4.47 -17.93
CA SER A 22 6.74 -5.86 -18.03
C SER A 22 7.93 -6.78 -17.76
N PRO A 23 7.71 -8.06 -17.40
CA PRO A 23 8.79 -9.01 -17.18
C PRO A 23 9.69 -9.25 -18.41
N GLU A 24 9.24 -8.89 -19.61
CA GLU A 24 9.97 -9.07 -20.87
C GLU A 24 10.91 -7.90 -21.20
N ILE A 25 10.99 -6.90 -20.31
CA ILE A 25 11.82 -5.72 -20.55
C ILE A 25 13.31 -6.11 -20.62
N GLN A 26 13.97 -5.68 -21.70
CA GLN A 26 15.39 -5.94 -21.94
C GLN A 26 16.25 -4.83 -21.35
N ASP A 27 17.52 -5.13 -21.12
CA ASP A 27 18.52 -4.15 -20.68
C ASP A 27 18.13 -3.36 -19.43
N THR A 28 17.53 -4.03 -18.43
CA THR A 28 17.09 -3.42 -17.17
C THR A 28 18.18 -2.56 -16.50
N LYS A 29 19.45 -2.97 -16.62
CA LYS A 29 20.61 -2.23 -16.09
C LYS A 29 20.83 -0.85 -16.70
N LEU A 30 20.31 -0.62 -17.91
CA LEU A 30 20.47 0.61 -18.67
C LEU A 30 19.18 1.46 -18.68
N ARG A 31 18.18 1.08 -17.89
CA ARG A 31 16.87 1.72 -17.87
C ARG A 31 16.56 2.31 -16.51
N VAL A 32 15.81 3.40 -16.54
CA VAL A 32 15.25 4.04 -15.35
C VAL A 32 13.76 4.25 -15.52
N VAL A 33 13.03 4.23 -14.41
CA VAL A 33 11.66 4.72 -14.33
C VAL A 33 11.62 6.01 -13.51
N ARG A 34 10.80 6.96 -13.95
CA ARG A 34 10.62 8.25 -13.28
C ARG A 34 9.17 8.41 -12.87
N GLY A 35 8.94 8.97 -11.69
CA GLY A 35 7.58 9.19 -11.23
C GLY A 35 7.53 9.98 -9.94
N VAL A 36 6.31 10.14 -9.44
CA VAL A 36 6.00 10.79 -8.17
C VAL A 36 5.43 9.75 -7.23
N VAL A 37 5.90 9.73 -6.00
CA VAL A 37 5.33 8.89 -4.94
C VAL A 37 3.93 9.41 -4.59
N THR A 38 2.91 8.55 -4.62
CA THR A 38 1.52 8.95 -4.33
C THR A 38 0.93 8.30 -3.09
N ILE A 39 1.41 7.10 -2.73
CA ILE A 39 0.98 6.36 -1.54
C ILE A 39 2.21 5.67 -0.96
N THR A 40 2.39 5.72 0.35
CA THR A 40 3.45 4.99 1.04
C THR A 40 2.84 3.96 2.00
N TRP A 41 3.46 2.79 2.04
CA TRP A 41 3.22 1.76 3.05
C TRP A 41 4.45 1.72 3.96
N PRO A 42 4.32 2.10 5.24
CA PRO A 42 5.46 2.22 6.14
C PRO A 42 6.15 0.89 6.35
N TYR A 43 7.39 0.96 6.82
CA TYR A 43 8.19 -0.23 7.10
C TYR A 43 7.49 -1.17 8.08
N SER A 44 7.28 -2.41 7.64
CA SER A 44 6.78 -3.50 8.48
C SER A 44 7.94 -4.20 9.16
N ILE A 45 7.98 -4.19 10.49
CA ILE A 45 8.99 -4.93 11.25
C ILE A 45 8.85 -6.45 11.11
N ILE A 46 7.62 -6.93 10.83
CA ILE A 46 7.32 -8.36 10.71
C ILE A 46 7.85 -8.89 9.38
N ASN A 47 7.49 -8.22 8.28
CA ASN A 47 7.87 -8.65 6.93
C ASN A 47 9.22 -8.08 6.50
N LYS A 48 9.76 -7.10 7.24
CA LYS A 48 10.96 -6.33 6.90
C LYS A 48 10.88 -5.67 5.52
N THR A 49 9.69 -5.15 5.20
CA THR A 49 9.39 -4.53 3.90
C THR A 49 8.87 -3.11 4.06
N VAL A 50 9.16 -2.26 3.07
CA VAL A 50 8.53 -0.96 2.87
C VAL A 50 8.09 -0.89 1.40
N ALA A 51 7.02 -0.17 1.11
CA ALA A 51 6.56 -0.04 -0.28
C ALA A 51 5.98 1.35 -0.53
N PHE A 52 5.93 1.74 -1.80
CA PHE A 52 5.18 2.90 -2.22
C PHE A 52 4.56 2.70 -3.62
N LEU A 53 3.59 3.54 -3.94
CA LEU A 53 2.99 3.62 -5.26
C LEU A 53 3.69 4.74 -6.03
N LEU A 54 4.35 4.39 -7.12
CA LEU A 54 4.97 5.33 -8.05
C LEU A 54 4.01 5.60 -9.20
N ALA A 55 3.77 6.88 -9.49
CA ALA A 55 2.87 7.30 -10.54
C ALA A 55 3.59 8.21 -11.55
N GLU A 56 3.17 8.15 -12.81
CA GLU A 56 3.64 9.08 -13.84
C GLU A 56 3.39 10.53 -13.40
N PRO A 57 4.24 11.51 -13.71
CA PRO A 57 3.97 12.91 -13.37
C PRO A 57 2.75 13.48 -14.11
N ASP A 58 2.51 13.04 -15.35
CA ASP A 58 1.35 13.45 -16.14
C ASP A 58 0.08 12.64 -15.77
N PHE A 59 -0.99 13.34 -15.38
CA PHE A 59 -2.25 12.74 -14.97
C PHE A 59 -2.95 11.89 -16.05
N ARG A 60 -2.65 12.11 -17.33
CA ARG A 60 -3.18 11.34 -18.46
C ARG A 60 -2.47 10.00 -18.53
N LEU A 61 -1.15 10.01 -18.40
CA LEU A 61 -0.35 8.79 -18.34
C LEU A 61 -0.69 7.96 -17.08
N ARG A 62 -0.92 8.61 -15.93
CA ARG A 62 -1.39 7.94 -14.70
C ARG A 62 -2.68 7.15 -14.90
N ARG A 63 -3.63 7.67 -15.69
CA ARG A 63 -4.90 7.00 -15.98
C ARG A 63 -4.73 5.86 -16.99
N ALA A 64 -3.69 5.91 -17.82
CA ALA A 64 -3.35 4.93 -18.83
C ALA A 64 -2.31 3.90 -18.30
N LYS A 65 -2.59 3.25 -17.17
CA LYS A 65 -1.71 2.27 -16.51
C LYS A 65 -0.34 2.81 -16.06
N GLY A 66 -0.22 4.13 -15.89
CA GLY A 66 1.02 4.79 -15.43
C GLY A 66 1.20 4.80 -13.91
N GLN A 67 0.83 3.73 -13.22
CA GLN A 67 1.03 3.57 -11.78
C GLN A 67 1.56 2.17 -11.48
N VAL A 68 2.58 2.06 -10.64
CA VAL A 68 3.21 0.77 -10.28
C VAL A 68 3.58 0.76 -8.81
N ARG A 69 3.30 -0.35 -8.13
CA ARG A 69 3.77 -0.59 -6.77
C ARG A 69 5.25 -0.94 -6.80
N VAL A 70 6.02 -0.32 -5.92
CA VAL A 70 7.44 -0.62 -5.70
C VAL A 70 7.59 -1.10 -4.27
N GLU A 71 8.11 -2.30 -4.08
CA GLU A 71 8.33 -2.94 -2.79
C GLU A 71 9.80 -3.21 -2.57
N PHE A 72 10.28 -2.87 -1.39
CA PHE A 72 11.66 -3.04 -0.97
C PHE A 72 11.71 -4.03 0.18
N SER A 73 12.72 -4.88 0.18
CA SER A 73 13.04 -5.83 1.25
C SER A 73 14.56 -5.89 1.46
N GLY A 74 15.04 -6.61 2.48
CA GLY A 74 16.47 -6.72 2.74
C GLY A 74 17.13 -5.35 3.01
N SER A 75 18.33 -5.15 2.48
CA SER A 75 19.08 -3.89 2.68
C SER A 75 18.35 -2.68 2.06
N SER A 76 17.72 -2.85 0.90
CA SER A 76 16.98 -1.77 0.24
C SER A 76 15.83 -1.23 1.07
N ALA A 77 15.12 -2.08 1.81
CA ALA A 77 14.04 -1.63 2.67
C ALA A 77 14.51 -0.71 3.80
N LYS A 78 15.70 -0.99 4.35
CA LYS A 78 16.29 -0.17 5.42
C LYS A 78 16.68 1.20 4.93
N SER A 79 17.41 1.27 3.82
CA SER A 79 17.82 2.57 3.27
C SER A 79 16.61 3.41 2.80
N VAL A 80 15.57 2.78 2.24
CA VAL A 80 14.33 3.50 1.86
C VAL A 80 13.56 3.97 3.10
N GLN A 81 13.51 3.16 4.16
CA GLN A 81 12.93 3.57 5.45
C GLN A 81 13.66 4.80 6.01
N ASP A 82 14.99 4.76 6.03
CA ASP A 82 15.83 5.84 6.59
C ASP A 82 15.75 7.12 5.73
N ALA A 83 15.57 6.97 4.42
CA ALA A 83 15.33 8.09 3.51
C ALA A 83 13.97 8.78 3.74
N GLY A 84 13.00 8.11 4.38
CA GLY A 84 11.74 8.73 4.79
C GLY A 84 10.91 9.28 3.63
N LEU A 85 10.88 8.58 2.49
CA LEU A 85 10.12 9.01 1.31
C LEU A 85 8.62 9.16 1.60
N GLY A 86 8.03 10.22 1.08
CA GLY A 86 6.64 10.62 1.28
C GLY A 86 5.89 10.87 -0.02
N SER A 87 4.58 11.12 0.09
CA SER A 87 3.78 11.52 -1.07
C SER A 87 4.25 12.87 -1.60
N GLY A 88 4.34 13.00 -2.92
CA GLY A 88 4.83 14.20 -3.60
C GLY A 88 6.31 14.13 -4.00
N ASP A 89 7.08 13.22 -3.41
CA ASP A 89 8.50 13.07 -3.75
C ASP A 89 8.68 12.59 -5.19
N GLU A 90 9.57 13.25 -5.93
CA GLU A 90 9.93 12.84 -7.29
C GLU A 90 11.07 11.83 -7.24
N VAL A 91 10.87 10.67 -7.87
CA VAL A 91 11.82 9.56 -7.82
C VAL A 91 12.30 9.23 -9.23
N THR A 92 13.62 9.06 -9.36
CA THR A 92 14.26 8.39 -10.49
C THR A 92 14.87 7.09 -9.98
N LEU A 93 14.41 5.96 -10.52
CA LEU A 93 14.72 4.63 -10.04
C LEU A 93 15.34 3.80 -11.17
N SER A 94 16.56 3.30 -10.95
CA SER A 94 17.18 2.32 -11.84
C SER A 94 16.40 1.01 -11.83
N LEU A 95 16.28 0.37 -13.00
CA LEU A 95 15.74 -0.98 -13.10
C LEU A 95 16.83 -2.06 -12.92
N ASP A 96 18.08 -1.68 -12.62
CA ASP A 96 19.12 -2.63 -12.23
C ASP A 96 18.77 -3.34 -10.91
N GLY A 97 18.77 -4.67 -10.93
CA GLY A 97 18.43 -5.50 -9.77
C GLY A 97 16.93 -5.63 -9.46
N VAL A 98 16.05 -5.17 -10.36
CA VAL A 98 14.59 -5.29 -10.16
C VAL A 98 14.07 -6.70 -10.47
N GLU A 99 13.17 -7.19 -9.62
CA GLU A 99 12.30 -8.33 -9.90
C GLU A 99 10.90 -7.81 -10.27
N LEU A 100 10.45 -8.03 -11.51
CA LEU A 100 9.06 -7.74 -11.91
C LEU A 100 8.18 -8.96 -11.65
N VAL A 101 7.24 -8.83 -10.72
CA VAL A 101 6.32 -9.90 -10.34
C VAL A 101 4.87 -9.45 -10.47
N VAL A 102 3.94 -10.39 -10.53
CA VAL A 102 2.50 -10.07 -10.53
C VAL A 102 2.14 -9.30 -9.24
N ASP A 103 1.36 -8.24 -9.38
CA ASP A 103 0.83 -7.48 -8.24
C ASP A 103 -0.46 -8.11 -7.72
N ASP A 104 -0.30 -9.07 -6.82
CA ASP A 104 -1.39 -9.71 -6.07
C ASP A 104 -1.75 -8.93 -4.79
N SER A 105 -1.28 -7.70 -4.63
CA SER A 105 -1.56 -6.92 -3.43
C SER A 105 -3.03 -6.52 -3.37
N LYS A 106 -3.65 -6.71 -2.20
CA LYS A 106 -5.03 -6.24 -1.92
C LYS A 106 -5.17 -4.72 -2.01
N THR A 107 -4.04 -4.00 -2.04
CA THR A 107 -3.97 -2.54 -2.10
C THR A 107 -3.78 -2.02 -3.53
N ARG A 108 -3.74 -2.91 -4.53
CA ARG A 108 -3.65 -2.53 -5.94
C ARG A 108 -4.82 -1.64 -6.32
N VAL A 109 -4.55 -0.48 -6.92
CA VAL A 109 -5.60 0.44 -7.38
C VAL A 109 -6.15 -0.08 -8.72
N PRO A 110 -7.41 -0.55 -8.79
CA PRO A 110 -7.94 -1.13 -10.01
C PRO A 110 -8.05 -0.09 -11.14
N GLY A 111 -7.89 -0.53 -12.39
CA GLY A 111 -8.09 0.29 -13.58
C GLY A 111 -6.91 1.20 -13.95
N THR A 112 -6.10 1.65 -13.00
CA THR A 112 -4.98 2.57 -13.26
C THR A 112 -3.61 2.01 -12.90
N SER A 113 -3.54 0.98 -12.06
CA SER A 113 -2.27 0.31 -11.75
C SER A 113 -1.91 -0.73 -12.79
N LEU A 114 -0.62 -0.85 -13.08
CA LEU A 114 -0.03 -1.95 -13.83
C LEU A 114 -0.41 -3.31 -13.18
N GLY A 115 -0.36 -4.39 -13.96
CA GLY A 115 -0.57 -5.75 -13.43
C GLY A 115 0.65 -6.32 -12.69
N TRP A 116 1.76 -5.58 -12.71
CA TRP A 116 3.05 -5.97 -12.15
C TRP A 116 3.43 -5.01 -11.02
N GLN A 117 4.29 -5.48 -10.12
CA GLN A 117 4.98 -4.69 -9.12
C GLN A 117 6.49 -4.87 -9.27
N LEU A 118 7.23 -3.84 -8.88
CA LEU A 118 8.69 -3.86 -8.85
C LEU A 118 9.16 -4.27 -7.45
N LYS A 119 10.04 -5.26 -7.36
CA LYS A 119 10.67 -5.68 -6.11
C LYS A 119 12.17 -5.45 -6.14
N PHE A 120 12.68 -4.84 -5.07
CA PHE A 120 14.10 -4.64 -4.84
C PHE A 120 14.52 -5.29 -3.51
N LYS A 121 15.74 -5.82 -3.47
CA LYS A 121 16.32 -6.52 -2.31
C LYS A 121 17.68 -5.92 -1.95
N GLU A 122 18.72 -6.39 -2.63
CA GLU A 122 20.13 -6.12 -2.29
C GLU A 122 20.83 -5.22 -3.32
N ARG A 123 20.16 -4.92 -4.44
CA ARG A 123 20.60 -3.95 -5.44
C ARG A 123 19.54 -2.87 -5.58
N LEU A 124 19.92 -1.61 -5.39
CA LEU A 124 19.03 -0.46 -5.55
C LEU A 124 19.86 0.77 -5.92
N LEU A 125 19.47 1.47 -6.99
CA LEU A 125 19.94 2.82 -7.27
C LEU A 125 18.73 3.73 -7.46
N LEU A 126 18.53 4.66 -6.52
CA LEU A 126 17.37 5.54 -6.45
C LEU A 126 17.82 6.94 -6.08
N GLN A 127 17.34 7.94 -6.82
CA GLN A 127 17.37 9.34 -6.40
C GLN A 127 15.94 9.82 -6.12
N ALA A 128 15.75 10.51 -5.00
CA ALA A 128 14.51 11.19 -4.66
C ALA A 128 14.76 12.68 -4.45
N LYS A 129 13.92 13.52 -5.06
CA LYS A 129 13.78 14.93 -4.72
C LYS A 129 12.59 15.07 -3.77
N ILE A 130 12.84 15.54 -2.56
CA ILE A 130 11.83 15.64 -1.50
C ILE A 130 10.85 16.76 -1.83
N SER A 131 9.55 16.48 -1.69
CA SER A 131 8.50 17.48 -1.91
C SER A 131 8.71 18.69 -1.00
N ASP A 132 8.43 19.88 -1.52
CA ASP A 132 8.48 21.15 -0.78
C ASP A 132 9.86 21.49 -0.18
N SER A 133 10.91 20.81 -0.66
CA SER A 133 12.30 21.01 -0.28
C SER A 133 13.19 21.01 -1.53
N GLU A 134 14.39 21.59 -1.40
CA GLU A 134 15.47 21.42 -2.38
C GLU A 134 16.37 20.22 -2.01
N GLU A 135 15.97 19.42 -1.02
CA GLU A 135 16.71 18.24 -0.60
C GLU A 135 16.59 17.11 -1.63
N VAL A 136 17.75 16.59 -2.05
CA VAL A 136 17.87 15.39 -2.87
C VAL A 136 18.55 14.29 -2.07
N LYS A 137 17.89 13.12 -2.02
CA LYS A 137 18.40 11.90 -1.39
C LYS A 137 18.84 10.92 -2.44
N LEU A 138 20.04 10.39 -2.30
CA LEU A 138 20.58 9.32 -3.13
C LEU A 138 20.72 8.05 -2.31
N ILE A 139 20.17 6.95 -2.82
CA ILE A 139 20.32 5.60 -2.28
C ILE A 139 21.03 4.78 -3.35
N ASP A 140 22.22 4.28 -3.02
CA ASP A 140 22.96 3.34 -3.85
C ASP A 140 23.40 2.15 -2.99
N ILE A 141 22.86 0.98 -3.34
CA ILE A 141 23.11 -0.28 -2.69
C ILE A 141 23.54 -1.25 -3.78
N ASP A 142 24.69 -1.88 -3.56
CA ASP A 142 25.22 -2.96 -4.38
C ASP A 142 25.78 -4.03 -3.45
N HIS A 143 24.87 -4.80 -2.84
CA HIS A 143 25.23 -5.96 -2.06
C HIS A 143 25.18 -7.21 -2.93
N PRO A 144 26.12 -8.16 -2.74
CA PRO A 144 26.02 -9.45 -3.41
C PRO A 144 24.71 -10.12 -3.00
N VAL A 145 23.99 -10.70 -3.97
CA VAL A 145 22.80 -11.51 -3.70
C VAL A 145 23.25 -12.70 -2.85
N ALA A 146 23.05 -12.61 -1.54
CA ALA A 146 23.23 -13.75 -0.66
C ALA A 146 22.22 -14.82 -1.08
N PRO A 147 22.61 -16.10 -1.16
CA PRO A 147 21.65 -17.17 -1.39
C PRO A 147 20.55 -17.07 -0.33
N GLU A 148 19.30 -17.02 -0.78
CA GLU A 148 18.13 -17.01 0.09
C GLU A 148 18.28 -18.17 1.08
N PRO A 149 18.29 -17.94 2.40
CA PRO A 149 18.37 -19.04 3.34
C PRO A 149 17.19 -19.96 3.04
N GLU A 150 17.48 -21.21 2.67
CA GLU A 150 16.46 -22.25 2.55
C GLU A 150 15.58 -22.18 3.80
N PRO A 151 14.25 -22.28 3.67
CA PRO A 151 13.39 -22.32 4.84
C PRO A 151 13.81 -23.54 5.66
N GLU A 152 14.55 -23.28 6.74
CA GLU A 152 14.82 -24.26 7.79
C GLU A 152 13.47 -24.92 8.12
N PRO A 153 13.37 -26.26 8.04
CA PRO A 153 12.11 -26.92 8.32
C PRO A 153 11.65 -26.48 9.70
N TYR A 154 10.49 -25.82 9.75
CA TYR A 154 9.83 -25.47 10.99
C TYR A 154 9.69 -26.76 11.80
N SER A 155 10.56 -26.96 12.79
CA SER A 155 10.38 -28.01 13.78
C SER A 155 9.13 -27.66 14.57
N GLU A 156 8.02 -28.31 14.26
CA GLU A 156 6.78 -28.33 15.05
C GLU A 156 7.06 -28.97 16.42
N GLN A 157 7.82 -28.30 17.29
CA GLN A 157 7.86 -28.65 18.70
C GLN A 157 6.95 -27.69 19.45
N LEU A 158 5.64 -27.94 19.32
CA LEU A 158 4.69 -27.54 20.35
C LEU A 158 5.05 -28.30 21.63
N PRO A 159 5.30 -27.65 22.78
CA PRO A 159 5.46 -28.37 24.03
C PRO A 159 4.14 -29.06 24.37
N ALA A 160 4.14 -30.40 24.33
CA ALA A 160 3.01 -31.28 24.56
C ALA A 160 2.56 -31.35 26.04
N SER A 161 2.50 -30.24 26.75
CA SER A 161 2.20 -30.23 28.20
C SER A 161 1.00 -29.37 28.62
N VAL A 162 0.09 -29.03 27.71
CA VAL A 162 -1.18 -28.38 28.08
C VAL A 162 -2.37 -29.27 27.75
N LEU A 163 -2.30 -30.55 28.15
CA LEU A 163 -3.46 -31.43 28.12
C LEU A 163 -3.43 -32.41 29.29
N ASP A 164 -3.40 -31.92 30.52
CA ASP A 164 -3.89 -32.73 31.64
C ASP A 164 -4.37 -31.89 32.81
N SER A 165 -5.68 -31.62 32.85
CA SER A 165 -6.50 -31.62 34.07
C SER A 165 -7.87 -30.99 33.80
N PHE A 166 -8.75 -31.77 33.18
CA PHE A 166 -10.18 -31.66 33.47
C PHE A 166 -10.63 -33.02 34.01
N LYS A 167 -10.52 -33.16 35.34
CA LYS A 167 -10.98 -34.34 36.05
C LYS A 167 -12.49 -34.24 36.27
N GLU A 168 -13.22 -34.98 35.46
CA GLU A 168 -14.63 -35.28 35.64
C GLU A 168 -14.82 -36.24 36.84
N PRO A 169 -15.86 -36.05 37.67
CA PRO A 169 -16.47 -37.17 38.34
C PRO A 169 -17.95 -37.28 37.98
N ALA A 170 -18.30 -38.36 37.29
CA ALA A 170 -19.66 -38.80 37.09
C ALA A 170 -20.22 -39.47 38.35
N LYS A 171 -21.50 -39.19 38.69
CA LYS A 171 -22.49 -40.18 39.17
C LYS A 171 -23.91 -39.60 39.13
N SER A 172 -24.76 -40.19 38.27
CA SER A 172 -26.23 -40.12 38.23
C SER A 172 -26.86 -40.84 39.46
N PRO A 173 -28.18 -40.73 39.82
CA PRO A 173 -29.33 -40.88 38.88
C PRO A 173 -30.64 -40.07 39.12
N GLU A 174 -31.34 -39.81 38.00
CA GLU A 174 -32.81 -39.88 37.74
C GLU A 174 -33.88 -38.98 38.45
N PRO A 175 -35.13 -38.83 37.92
CA PRO A 175 -35.54 -38.22 36.64
C PRO A 175 -36.74 -37.25 36.81
N LEU A 176 -37.31 -36.78 35.67
CA LEU A 176 -38.74 -36.44 35.42
C LEU A 176 -39.13 -34.97 35.07
N ILE A 177 -39.60 -34.84 33.81
CA ILE A 177 -40.76 -34.09 33.25
C ILE A 177 -40.57 -32.71 32.55
N ALA A 178 -41.00 -32.75 31.27
CA ALA A 178 -41.64 -31.75 30.40
C ALA A 178 -40.86 -30.60 29.75
N THR A 179 -40.64 -30.77 28.44
CA THR A 179 -40.64 -29.72 27.39
C THR A 179 -42.03 -29.06 27.26
N PRO A 180 -42.18 -27.82 26.73
CA PRO A 180 -42.24 -27.69 25.27
C PRO A 180 -41.56 -26.44 24.66
N VAL A 181 -41.20 -26.65 23.39
CA VAL A 181 -40.70 -25.74 22.37
C VAL A 181 -41.72 -24.64 22.07
N ARG A 182 -41.29 -23.38 21.93
CA ARG A 182 -42.17 -22.29 21.46
C ARG A 182 -41.97 -22.03 19.95
N SER A 183 -43.08 -22.24 19.26
CA SER A 183 -43.34 -22.21 17.83
C SER A 183 -43.24 -20.83 17.15
N VAL A 184 -42.79 -20.83 15.90
CA VAL A 184 -42.95 -19.75 14.91
C VAL A 184 -44.31 -19.85 14.21
N SER A 185 -45.03 -18.73 14.04
CA SER A 185 -45.97 -18.49 12.92
C SER A 185 -46.57 -17.07 12.87
N ALA A 186 -46.26 -16.38 11.76
CA ALA A 186 -47.11 -15.63 10.80
C ALA A 186 -48.20 -14.58 11.18
N LYS A 187 -48.00 -13.37 10.59
CA LYS A 187 -48.89 -12.51 9.74
C LYS A 187 -50.02 -11.59 10.32
N ARG A 188 -49.87 -10.28 9.97
CA ARG A 188 -50.84 -9.17 9.66
C ARG A 188 -51.68 -8.59 10.83
N SER A 189 -52.09 -7.32 10.93
CA SER A 189 -51.89 -6.03 10.21
C SER A 189 -52.53 -4.88 11.04
N ALA A 190 -52.07 -3.63 10.84
CA ALA A 190 -52.73 -2.31 11.10
C ALA A 190 -53.00 -1.91 12.56
N ASP A 191 -52.94 -0.65 13.02
CA ASP A 191 -52.42 0.66 12.60
C ASP A 191 -52.44 1.55 13.88
N GLN A 192 -51.74 2.69 13.85
CA GLN A 192 -51.84 3.87 14.74
C GLN A 192 -50.80 4.06 15.87
N SER A 193 -49.83 4.91 15.49
CA SER A 193 -49.57 6.24 16.07
C SER A 193 -48.69 6.41 17.33
N LEU A 194 -47.61 7.18 17.07
CA LEU A 194 -46.91 8.17 17.89
C LEU A 194 -45.88 7.70 18.94
N GLY A 195 -44.63 8.07 18.67
CA GLY A 195 -43.64 8.29 19.74
C GLY A 195 -42.18 8.02 19.38
N LEU A 196 -41.62 8.82 18.48
CA LEU A 196 -40.23 9.31 18.45
C LEU A 196 -39.12 8.32 18.87
N ASP A 197 -38.52 7.65 17.89
CA ASP A 197 -37.18 7.08 18.02
C ASP A 197 -36.12 8.11 17.60
N GLU A 198 -35.30 8.53 18.56
CA GLU A 198 -34.14 9.39 18.34
C GLU A 198 -32.95 8.50 17.91
N GLN A 199 -32.76 8.39 16.59
CA GLN A 199 -31.55 7.79 15.99
C GLN A 199 -30.41 8.84 15.97
N PRO A 200 -29.19 8.50 16.41
CA PRO A 200 -28.10 9.46 16.47
C PRO A 200 -27.45 9.71 15.10
N GLY A 201 -27.39 10.98 14.69
CA GLY A 201 -26.14 11.59 14.20
C GLY A 201 -25.83 11.58 12.69
N HIS A 202 -26.73 12.04 11.82
CA HIS A 202 -26.34 12.42 10.45
C HIS A 202 -25.77 13.86 10.41
N ILE A 203 -24.45 13.98 10.37
CA ILE A 203 -23.78 15.27 10.09
C ILE A 203 -23.97 15.61 8.60
N ARG A 204 -24.88 16.53 8.29
CA ARG A 204 -25.00 17.15 6.97
C ARG A 204 -24.02 18.32 6.86
N ARG A 205 -22.96 18.16 6.06
CA ARG A 205 -22.15 19.29 5.58
C ARG A 205 -23.01 20.16 4.67
N ARG A 206 -23.20 21.44 5.03
CA ARG A 206 -23.75 22.44 4.11
C ARG A 206 -22.63 22.97 3.23
N TYR A 207 -22.82 22.84 1.93
CA TYR A 207 -22.04 23.56 0.91
C TYR A 207 -22.40 25.04 0.99
N LEU A 208 -21.42 25.91 1.23
CA LEU A 208 -21.52 27.32 0.87
C LEU A 208 -21.01 27.43 -0.57
N SER A 209 -21.93 27.72 -1.48
CA SER A 209 -21.66 28.03 -2.88
C SER A 209 -21.40 29.53 -2.99
N GLU A 210 -20.37 29.87 -3.75
CA GLU A 210 -19.96 31.24 -4.10
C GLU A 210 -20.94 31.90 -5.09
N GLY A 211 -20.96 33.24 -5.08
CA GLY A 211 -21.50 34.11 -6.13
C GLY A 211 -21.15 35.56 -5.78
N SER A 212 -20.08 36.13 -6.35
CA SER A 212 -20.02 36.83 -7.65
C SER A 212 -20.78 38.16 -7.68
N GLY A 213 -20.03 39.26 -7.81
CA GLY A 213 -20.55 40.58 -8.15
C GLY A 213 -19.42 41.60 -8.25
N LYS A 214 -18.90 41.80 -9.47
CA LYS A 214 -18.03 42.93 -9.81
C LYS A 214 -18.89 44.18 -9.94
N GLU A 215 -18.45 45.30 -9.38
CA GLU A 215 -18.91 46.63 -9.79
C GLU A 215 -17.67 47.50 -10.04
N THR A 216 -17.51 47.86 -11.31
CA THR A 216 -16.59 48.87 -11.79
C THR A 216 -17.30 50.21 -11.71
N ASP A 217 -16.71 51.18 -11.03
CA ASP A 217 -17.02 52.59 -11.25
C ASP A 217 -15.70 53.37 -11.33
N GLN A 218 -15.39 53.80 -12.55
CA GLN A 218 -14.48 54.89 -12.86
C GLN A 218 -15.32 55.93 -13.58
N ASP A 219 -15.61 57.05 -12.91
CA ASP A 219 -15.86 58.34 -13.55
C ASP A 219 -15.67 59.44 -12.49
N GLY A 220 -14.86 60.46 -12.80
CA GLY A 220 -14.65 61.67 -11.99
C GLY A 220 -13.21 62.00 -11.66
#